data_AF-A0A953MBG7-F1
#
_entry.id   AF-A0A953MBG7-F1
#
_cell.length_a   1.000
_cell.length_b   1.000
_cell.length_c   1.000
_cell.angle_alpha   90.00
_cell.angle_beta   90.00
_cell.angle_gamma   90.00
#
_symmetry.space_group_name_H-M   'P 1'
#
loop_
_entity.id
_entity.type
_entity.pdbx_description
1 polymer ?
#
loop_
_entity_poly.entity_id
_entity_poly.type
_entity_poly.pdbx_seq_one_letter_code
_entity_poly.pdbx_strand_id
1 'polypeptide(L)'
;MRDHLFFYLIVPVIVSFIAVSCSSSEESTDKSQIDEEYRVYYEPSINLQVEKIYAWVDYMPGGKPKFHITGDLAIPSTDDYSSSDVELVLIRIHQQQKIVYQILPTVQEIDMTSDGVRKIMFSTLSGLFLEPWFNPDEVIDVELRFSGESGNYEYIAFNVEVDKAY
;
A
#
# COMPACT_ATOMS: atom_id res chain seq x y z
N MET A 1 25.29 -72.85 -50.68
CA MET A 1 26.18 -73.34 -49.62
C MET A 1 26.07 -72.36 -48.46
N ARG A 2 25.77 -72.88 -47.28
CA ARG A 2 25.90 -72.34 -45.90
C ARG A 2 26.75 -71.07 -45.78
N ASP A 3 26.35 -70.02 -45.07
CA ASP A 3 26.35 -69.89 -43.60
C ASP A 3 25.52 -68.63 -43.21
N HIS A 4 24.52 -68.72 -42.33
CA HIS A 4 24.56 -68.61 -40.86
C HIS A 4 24.78 -67.20 -40.26
N LEU A 5 23.83 -66.86 -39.36
CA LEU A 5 23.90 -65.95 -38.21
C LEU A 5 23.98 -64.43 -38.46
N PHE A 6 22.96 -63.70 -38.01
CA PHE A 6 22.95 -62.85 -36.79
C PHE A 6 21.59 -62.10 -36.79
N PHE A 7 20.68 -62.51 -35.91
CA PHE A 7 20.36 -61.85 -34.62
C PHE A 7 19.22 -60.82 -34.75
N TYR A 8 18.11 -61.13 -34.05
CA TYR A 8 17.20 -60.25 -33.31
C TYR A 8 16.98 -58.81 -33.84
N LEU A 9 15.75 -58.30 -33.98
CA LEU A 9 14.84 -58.08 -32.84
C LEU A 9 13.48 -57.64 -33.43
N ILE A 10 12.43 -58.44 -33.26
CA ILE A 10 11.27 -58.20 -32.38
C ILE A 10 10.36 -57.00 -32.78
N VAL A 11 9.26 -57.38 -33.44
CA VAL A 11 7.83 -57.01 -33.23
C VAL A 11 7.41 -55.52 -33.21
N PRO A 12 6.46 -55.11 -34.08
CA PRO A 12 5.82 -53.80 -34.03
C PRO A 12 4.71 -53.79 -32.96
N VAL A 13 4.79 -52.88 -31.98
CA VAL A 13 3.74 -52.69 -30.96
C VAL A 13 2.92 -51.44 -31.29
N ILE A 14 1.63 -51.71 -31.39
CA ILE A 14 0.50 -50.84 -31.65
C ILE A 14 0.13 -50.10 -30.35
N VAL A 15 -0.55 -48.96 -30.50
CA VAL A 15 -1.45 -48.31 -29.53
C VAL A 15 -0.75 -47.50 -28.42
N SER A 16 -0.91 -46.18 -28.45
CA SER A 16 -1.79 -45.52 -27.49
C SER A 16 -1.81 -44.02 -27.68
N PHE A 17 -3.03 -43.51 -27.89
CA PHE A 17 -3.58 -42.36 -27.21
C PHE A 17 -2.56 -41.29 -26.80
N ILE A 18 -2.40 -40.29 -27.67
CA ILE A 18 -1.99 -38.96 -27.23
C ILE A 18 -3.16 -38.44 -26.38
N ALA A 19 -3.15 -38.82 -25.10
CA ALA A 19 -3.93 -38.17 -24.08
C ALA A 19 -3.45 -36.73 -24.05
N VAL A 20 -4.34 -35.83 -24.47
CA VAL A 20 -4.25 -34.39 -24.25
C VAL A 20 -4.06 -34.20 -22.75
N SER A 21 -2.80 -34.09 -22.34
CA SER A 21 -2.43 -33.63 -21.02
C SER A 21 -2.58 -32.12 -21.09
N CYS A 22 -3.81 -31.67 -20.81
CA CYS A 22 -4.07 -30.29 -20.46
C CYS A 22 -3.34 -30.07 -19.13
N SER A 23 -2.04 -29.78 -19.20
CA SER A 23 -1.31 -29.22 -18.07
C SER A 23 -1.91 -27.84 -17.89
N SER A 24 -2.87 -27.76 -16.96
CA SER A 24 -3.26 -26.50 -16.34
C SER A 24 -2.04 -26.02 -15.58
N SER A 25 -1.10 -25.39 -16.29
CA SER A 25 -0.15 -24.50 -15.66
C SER A 25 -0.98 -23.34 -15.15
N GLU A 26 -1.24 -23.33 -13.85
CA GLU A 26 -1.60 -22.09 -13.18
C GLU A 26 -0.47 -21.12 -13.50
N GLU A 27 -0.76 -20.16 -14.37
CA GLU A 27 0.06 -19.01 -14.62
C GLU A 27 0.15 -18.29 -13.28
N SER A 28 1.24 -18.55 -12.55
CA SER A 28 1.61 -17.76 -11.40
C SER A 28 1.87 -16.36 -11.94
N THR A 29 0.82 -15.55 -11.96
CA THR A 29 0.91 -14.11 -12.19
C THR A 29 1.93 -13.61 -11.19
N ASP A 30 3.11 -13.33 -11.72
CA ASP A 30 4.21 -12.70 -11.03
C ASP A 30 3.69 -11.34 -10.55
N LYS A 31 3.25 -11.30 -9.29
CA LYS A 31 2.79 -10.10 -8.61
C LYS A 31 3.90 -9.06 -8.46
N SER A 32 5.14 -9.39 -8.86
CA SER A 32 6.29 -8.50 -8.76
C SER A 32 6.32 -7.40 -9.82
N GLN A 33 5.62 -7.53 -10.95
CA GLN A 33 5.79 -6.56 -12.06
C GLN A 33 4.84 -5.35 -12.01
N ILE A 34 3.80 -5.39 -11.16
CA ILE A 34 2.86 -4.26 -11.02
C ILE A 34 3.39 -3.22 -10.00
N ASP A 35 4.39 -3.58 -9.18
CA ASP A 35 4.75 -2.84 -7.96
C ASP A 35 5.72 -1.67 -8.17
N GLU A 36 6.52 -1.68 -9.25
CA GLU A 36 7.46 -0.59 -9.54
C GLU A 36 6.90 0.47 -10.48
N GLU A 37 6.07 0.10 -11.45
CA GLU A 37 5.57 1.02 -12.49
C GLU A 37 4.65 2.12 -11.90
N TYR A 38 3.84 1.80 -10.90
CA TYR A 38 2.93 2.77 -10.26
C TYR A 38 3.65 3.86 -9.45
N ARG A 39 4.84 3.56 -8.90
CA ARG A 39 5.64 4.50 -8.10
C ARG A 39 6.39 5.51 -8.97
N VAL A 40 6.67 5.16 -10.23
CA VAL A 40 7.51 5.95 -11.14
C VAL A 40 6.79 7.20 -11.68
N TYR A 41 5.45 7.27 -11.60
CA TYR A 41 4.66 8.36 -12.18
C TYR A 41 3.69 9.07 -11.22
N TYR A 42 3.83 8.89 -9.90
CA TYR A 42 2.96 9.59 -8.96
C TYR A 42 3.28 11.09 -8.89
N GLU A 43 2.33 11.91 -9.29
CA GLU A 43 2.38 13.38 -9.15
C GLU A 43 1.29 13.81 -8.15
N PRO A 44 1.66 14.38 -6.99
CA PRO A 44 0.68 14.78 -5.98
C PRO A 44 -0.15 15.96 -6.49
N SER A 45 -1.45 15.95 -6.21
CA SER A 45 -2.34 17.05 -6.61
C SER A 45 -2.36 18.22 -5.62
N ILE A 46 -1.60 18.11 -4.54
CA ILE A 46 -1.41 19.16 -3.54
C ILE A 46 0.09 19.33 -3.24
N ASN A 47 0.55 20.57 -3.14
CA ASN A 47 1.87 20.86 -2.60
C ASN A 47 1.82 20.72 -1.07
N LEU A 48 2.25 19.56 -0.57
CA LEU A 48 2.25 19.22 0.84
C LEU A 48 3.68 19.01 1.32
N GLN A 49 4.06 19.72 2.39
CA GLN A 49 5.31 19.47 3.10
C GLN A 49 5.03 18.54 4.28
N VAL A 50 5.38 17.27 4.13
CA VAL A 50 5.26 16.29 5.22
C VAL A 50 6.46 16.45 6.14
N GLU A 51 6.25 17.01 7.33
CA GLU A 51 7.31 17.13 8.34
C GLU A 51 7.55 15.76 8.99
N LYS A 52 6.48 15.05 9.34
CA LYS A 52 6.55 13.72 9.95
C LYS A 52 5.26 12.93 9.74
N ILE A 53 5.39 11.63 9.53
CA ILE A 53 4.31 10.64 9.73
C ILE A 53 4.87 9.54 10.61
N TYR A 54 4.11 9.14 11.61
CA TYR A 54 4.48 8.09 12.55
C TYR A 54 3.31 7.14 12.74
N ALA A 55 3.56 5.86 12.50
CA ALA A 55 2.58 4.79 12.60
C ALA A 55 3.11 3.73 13.57
N TRP A 56 2.25 3.21 14.45
CA TRP A 56 2.65 2.18 15.39
C TRP A 56 1.48 1.27 15.77
N VAL A 57 1.82 0.06 16.20
CA VAL A 57 0.89 -0.83 16.89
C VAL A 57 1.22 -0.85 18.38
N ASP A 58 0.22 -0.51 19.18
CA ASP A 58 0.26 -0.61 20.64
C ASP A 58 -0.06 -2.05 21.06
N TYR A 59 0.90 -2.72 21.69
CA TYR A 59 0.80 -4.05 22.30
C TYR A 59 0.82 -4.00 23.83
N MET A 60 0.71 -2.82 24.45
CA MET A 60 0.78 -2.69 25.90
C MET A 60 -0.26 -3.59 26.59
N PRO A 61 0.11 -4.18 27.74
CA PRO A 61 -0.79 -5.04 28.49
C PRO A 61 -2.00 -4.25 29.02
N GLY A 62 -3.18 -4.88 29.01
CA GLY A 62 -4.42 -4.28 29.50
C GLY A 62 -5.45 -3.94 28.43
N GLY A 63 -5.12 -4.16 27.15
CA GLY A 63 -6.04 -3.97 26.03
C GLY A 63 -5.82 -4.95 24.87
N LYS A 64 -6.70 -4.88 23.87
CA LYS A 64 -6.43 -5.48 22.56
C LYS A 64 -5.44 -4.61 21.80
N PRO A 65 -4.54 -5.17 20.99
CA PRO A 65 -3.63 -4.38 20.19
C PRO A 65 -4.36 -3.39 19.28
N LYS A 66 -3.80 -2.18 19.16
CA LYS A 66 -4.38 -1.12 18.34
C LYS A 66 -3.34 -0.49 17.43
N PHE A 67 -3.72 -0.23 16.19
CA PHE A 67 -2.95 0.57 15.25
C PHE A 67 -3.23 2.05 15.48
N HIS A 68 -2.19 2.86 15.44
CA HIS A 68 -2.24 4.30 15.57
C HIS A 68 -1.42 4.94 14.46
N ILE A 69 -1.87 6.13 14.04
CA ILE A 69 -1.11 6.97 13.13
C ILE A 69 -1.28 8.43 13.54
N THR A 70 -0.19 9.18 13.43
CA THR A 70 -0.12 10.63 13.64
C THR A 70 0.80 11.24 12.60
N GLY A 71 0.63 12.52 12.31
CA GLY A 71 1.58 13.23 11.45
C GLY A 71 1.43 14.73 11.50
N ASP A 72 2.52 15.40 11.16
CA ASP A 72 2.69 16.84 11.14
C ASP A 72 2.86 17.28 9.67
N LEU A 73 2.02 18.20 9.24
CA LEU A 73 1.90 18.63 7.86
C LEU A 73 1.98 20.16 7.78
N ALA A 74 2.73 20.66 6.81
CA ALA A 74 2.71 22.06 6.41
C ALA A 74 2.09 22.19 5.01
N ILE A 75 1.02 22.98 4.93
CA ILE A 75 0.22 23.21 3.72
C ILE A 75 0.49 24.65 3.27
N PRO A 76 1.40 24.87 2.29
CA PRO A 76 1.58 26.18 1.68
C PRO A 76 0.37 26.52 0.78
N SER A 77 -0.02 27.79 0.77
CA SER A 77 -0.91 28.33 -0.25
C SER A 77 -0.22 28.34 -1.62
N THR A 78 -1.00 28.12 -2.68
CA THR A 78 -0.54 28.15 -4.08
C THR A 78 -1.48 29.01 -4.93
N ASP A 79 -1.20 29.14 -6.22
CA ASP A 79 -2.11 29.83 -7.13
C ASP A 79 -3.43 29.05 -7.35
N ASP A 80 -3.43 27.73 -7.10
CA ASP A 80 -4.60 26.85 -7.30
C ASP A 80 -5.51 26.73 -6.07
N TYR A 81 -4.97 26.97 -4.87
CA TYR A 81 -5.70 26.87 -3.61
C TYR A 81 -5.08 27.69 -2.47
N SER A 82 -5.92 28.19 -1.57
CA SER A 82 -5.49 28.75 -0.28
C SER A 82 -5.34 27.66 0.77
N SER A 83 -4.28 27.71 1.58
CA SER A 83 -4.08 26.74 2.66
C SER A 83 -5.17 26.80 3.75
N SER A 84 -5.88 27.93 3.87
CA SER A 84 -7.00 28.09 4.82
C SER A 84 -8.22 27.27 4.43
N ASP A 85 -8.37 27.00 3.14
CA ASP A 85 -9.61 26.46 2.57
C ASP A 85 -9.47 24.97 2.26
N VAL A 86 -8.32 24.38 2.59
CA VAL A 86 -8.00 22.97 2.39
C VAL A 86 -8.03 22.23 3.72
N GLU A 87 -8.88 21.21 3.80
CA GLU A 87 -9.10 20.40 4.98
C GLU A 87 -8.74 18.94 4.72
N LEU A 88 -7.98 18.32 5.63
CA LEU A 88 -7.71 16.88 5.60
C LEU A 88 -8.98 16.14 6.05
N VAL A 89 -9.62 15.42 5.12
CA VAL A 89 -10.93 14.78 5.35
C VAL A 89 -10.85 13.26 5.49
N LEU A 90 -9.81 12.62 4.95
CA LEU A 90 -9.67 11.18 5.00
C LEU A 90 -8.19 10.77 4.95
N ILE A 91 -7.85 9.76 5.72
CA ILE A 91 -6.57 9.03 5.60
C ILE A 91 -6.90 7.59 5.20
N ARG A 92 -6.22 7.07 4.18
CA ARG A 92 -6.26 5.65 3.83
C ARG A 92 -4.91 5.03 4.03
N ILE A 93 -4.92 3.86 4.66
CA ILE A 93 -3.72 3.06 4.89
C ILE A 93 -3.76 1.92 3.91
N HIS A 94 -2.72 1.82 3.08
CA HIS A 94 -2.53 0.72 2.16
C HIS A 94 -1.40 -0.17 2.64
N GLN A 95 -1.59 -1.48 2.53
CA GLN A 95 -0.53 -2.46 2.72
C GLN A 95 -0.69 -3.52 1.66
N GLN A 96 0.40 -3.87 0.96
CA GLN A 96 0.36 -4.79 -0.18
C GLN A 96 -0.73 -4.40 -1.20
N GLN A 97 -0.83 -3.10 -1.52
CA GLN A 97 -1.80 -2.52 -2.47
C GLN A 97 -3.29 -2.67 -2.09
N LYS A 98 -3.58 -3.08 -0.85
CA LYS A 98 -4.94 -3.16 -0.34
C LYS A 98 -5.16 -2.07 0.69
N ILE A 99 -6.32 -1.42 0.60
CA ILE A 99 -6.79 -0.53 1.66
C ILE A 99 -7.07 -1.38 2.90
N VAL A 100 -6.28 -1.18 3.95
CA VAL A 100 -6.47 -1.84 5.25
C VAL A 100 -7.31 -0.97 6.19
N TYR A 101 -7.11 0.36 6.14
CA TYR A 101 -7.88 1.30 6.95
C TYR A 101 -8.38 2.49 6.14
N GLN A 102 -9.57 2.97 6.53
CA GLN A 102 -10.09 4.27 6.16
C GLN A 102 -10.40 5.04 7.46
N ILE A 103 -9.75 6.17 7.63
CA ILE A 103 -9.67 6.88 8.91
C ILE A 103 -10.19 8.30 8.70
N LEU A 104 -11.18 8.71 9.49
CA LEU A 104 -11.51 10.12 9.67
C LEU A 104 -10.56 10.68 10.72
N PRO A 105 -9.58 11.53 10.35
CA PRO A 105 -8.58 12.00 11.30
C PRO A 105 -9.17 13.03 12.26
N THR A 106 -8.58 13.10 13.46
CA THR A 106 -8.67 14.33 14.27
C THR A 106 -7.57 15.26 13.82
N VAL A 107 -7.92 16.50 13.46
CA VAL A 107 -6.96 17.50 12.97
C VAL A 107 -6.90 18.65 13.98
N GLN A 108 -5.69 19.07 14.30
CA GLN A 108 -5.41 20.21 15.17
C GLN A 108 -4.51 21.18 14.42
N GLU A 109 -4.83 22.48 14.49
CA GLU A 109 -3.98 23.53 13.96
C GLU A 109 -2.86 23.83 14.96
N ILE A 110 -1.62 23.74 14.51
CA ILE A 110 -0.43 23.98 15.34
C ILE A 110 -0.02 25.45 15.22
N ASP A 111 -0.01 25.97 13.99
CA ASP A 111 0.41 27.33 13.69
C ASP A 111 -0.12 27.79 12.33
N MET A 112 -0.31 29.09 12.18
CA MET A 112 -0.56 29.73 10.91
C MET A 112 0.50 30.82 10.73
N THR A 113 1.46 30.53 9.85
CA THR A 113 2.53 31.50 9.56
C THR A 113 1.96 32.66 8.74
N SER A 114 2.55 33.85 8.90
CA SER A 114 2.24 35.04 8.08
C SER A 114 2.43 34.83 6.58
N ASP A 115 3.10 33.75 6.22
CA ASP A 115 3.65 33.40 4.92
C ASP A 115 2.62 32.64 4.08
N GLY A 116 1.40 32.43 4.60
CA GLY A 116 0.36 31.63 3.96
C GLY A 116 0.63 30.12 4.04
N VAL A 117 1.44 29.67 5.00
CA VAL A 117 1.64 28.25 5.32
C VAL A 117 0.87 27.89 6.57
N ARG A 118 -0.06 26.95 6.44
CA ARG A 118 -0.84 26.40 7.55
C ARG A 118 -0.19 25.10 8.05
N LYS A 119 0.07 25.02 9.35
CA LYS A 119 0.63 23.82 9.99
C LYS A 119 -0.45 23.08 10.77
N ILE A 120 -0.61 21.80 10.46
CA ILE A 120 -1.59 20.94 11.12
C ILE A 120 -0.93 19.67 11.64
N MET A 121 -1.45 19.16 12.74
CA MET A 121 -1.20 17.81 13.24
C MET A 121 -2.46 16.99 13.05
N PHE A 122 -2.34 15.76 12.56
CA PHE A 122 -3.44 14.81 12.52
C PHE A 122 -3.14 13.60 13.41
N SER A 123 -4.19 12.96 13.92
CA SER A 123 -4.08 11.68 14.60
C SER A 123 -5.33 10.82 14.49
N THR A 124 -5.20 9.52 14.73
CA THR A 124 -6.34 8.67 15.09
C THR A 124 -6.91 9.07 16.45
N LEU A 125 -8.22 8.94 16.64
CA LEU A 125 -8.92 9.39 17.85
C LEU A 125 -8.64 8.50 19.08
N SER A 126 -8.64 7.17 18.91
CA SER A 126 -8.40 6.21 20.01
C SER A 126 -7.65 4.95 19.58
N GLY A 127 -6.91 5.04 18.48
CA GLY A 127 -6.38 3.89 17.75
C GLY A 127 -7.49 3.07 17.07
N LEU A 128 -7.08 2.20 16.16
CA LEU A 128 -7.93 1.31 15.37
C LEU A 128 -7.63 -0.12 15.80
N PHE A 129 -8.65 -0.98 15.87
CA PHE A 129 -8.38 -2.39 16.14
C PHE A 129 -7.53 -2.98 15.02
N LEU A 130 -6.59 -3.84 15.40
CA LEU A 130 -5.72 -4.50 14.44
C LEU A 130 -6.55 -5.46 13.58
N GLU A 131 -6.57 -5.23 12.27
CA GLU A 131 -7.21 -6.16 11.34
C GLU A 131 -6.37 -7.44 11.23
N PRO A 132 -6.98 -8.64 11.11
CA PRO A 132 -6.23 -9.90 11.09
C PRO A 132 -5.20 -10.02 9.96
N TRP A 133 -5.39 -9.27 8.87
CA TRP A 133 -4.50 -9.25 7.71
C TRP A 133 -3.50 -8.09 7.73
N PHE A 134 -3.53 -7.22 8.75
CA PHE A 134 -2.53 -6.18 8.91
C PHE A 134 -1.23 -6.79 9.46
N ASN A 135 -0.11 -6.54 8.78
CA ASN A 135 1.20 -7.01 9.18
C ASN A 135 2.08 -5.84 9.68
N PRO A 136 2.35 -5.70 10.99
CA PRO A 136 3.20 -4.63 11.52
C PRO A 136 4.69 -4.78 11.16
N ASP A 137 5.10 -5.90 10.58
CA ASP A 137 6.48 -6.10 10.10
C ASP A 137 6.68 -5.60 8.66
N GLU A 138 5.62 -5.10 8.01
CA GLU A 138 5.67 -4.54 6.67
C GLU A 138 5.37 -3.04 6.69
N VAL A 139 5.95 -2.32 5.73
CA VAL A 139 5.65 -0.90 5.52
C VAL A 139 4.22 -0.70 5.03
N ILE A 140 3.72 0.51 5.19
CA ILE A 140 2.42 0.96 4.70
C ILE A 140 2.58 2.17 3.78
N ASP A 141 1.65 2.35 2.86
CA ASP A 141 1.50 3.61 2.14
C ASP A 141 0.34 4.40 2.77
N VAL A 142 0.54 5.69 2.98
CA VAL A 142 -0.41 6.58 3.65
C VAL A 142 -0.93 7.59 2.64
N GLU A 143 -2.18 7.43 2.24
CA GLU A 143 -2.88 8.33 1.35
C GLU A 143 -3.67 9.35 2.18
N LEU A 144 -3.32 10.62 2.02
CA LEU A 144 -3.94 11.78 2.66
C LEU A 144 -4.86 12.45 1.63
N ARG A 145 -6.16 12.52 1.92
CA ARG A 145 -7.14 13.21 1.07
C ARG A 145 -7.60 14.49 1.70
N PHE A 146 -7.54 15.54 0.90
CA PHE A 146 -7.97 16.87 1.26
C PHE A 146 -9.18 17.29 0.45
N SER A 147 -10.05 18.08 1.06
CA SER A 147 -11.15 18.78 0.40
C SER A 147 -10.90 20.27 0.50
N GLY A 148 -11.12 21.01 -0.57
CA GLY A 148 -11.17 22.46 -0.55
C GLY A 148 -12.16 23.02 -1.57
N GLU A 149 -12.24 24.34 -1.69
CA GLU A 149 -13.23 24.99 -2.56
C GLU A 149 -13.08 24.60 -4.04
N SER A 150 -11.84 24.53 -4.53
CA SER A 150 -11.56 24.19 -5.95
C SER A 150 -11.65 22.69 -6.24
N GLY A 151 -11.80 21.83 -5.23
CA GLY A 151 -11.93 20.38 -5.43
C GLY A 151 -11.28 19.52 -4.34
N ASN A 152 -11.00 18.26 -4.71
CA ASN A 152 -10.34 17.31 -3.83
C ASN A 152 -8.88 17.15 -4.24
N TYR A 153 -8.01 16.99 -3.26
CA TYR A 153 -6.58 16.78 -3.46
C TYR A 153 -6.09 15.54 -2.72
N GLU A 154 -4.97 14.99 -3.18
CA GLU A 154 -4.42 13.74 -2.70
C GLU A 154 -2.89 13.81 -2.62
N TYR A 155 -2.36 13.31 -1.50
CA TYR A 155 -0.94 13.10 -1.26
C TYR A 155 -0.71 11.66 -0.79
N ILE A 156 0.29 10.96 -1.33
CA ILE A 156 0.67 9.62 -0.87
C ILE A 156 2.08 9.64 -0.31
N ALA A 157 2.21 9.29 0.97
CA ALA A 157 3.49 8.97 1.60
C ALA A 157 3.75 7.47 1.44
N PHE A 158 4.76 7.10 0.66
CA PHE A 158 5.10 5.71 0.41
C PHE A 158 6.06 5.15 1.46
N ASN A 159 5.94 3.84 1.72
CA ASN A 159 6.85 3.07 2.56
C ASN A 159 7.04 3.63 3.99
N VAL A 160 5.96 4.02 4.64
CA VAL A 160 5.97 4.42 6.06
C VAL A 160 6.18 3.16 6.93
N GLU A 161 7.21 3.17 7.76
CA GLU A 161 7.48 2.10 8.72
C GLU A 161 6.42 2.07 9.84
N VAL A 162 6.15 0.87 10.35
CA VAL A 162 5.20 0.65 11.45
C VAL A 162 5.96 0.18 12.67
N ASP A 163 6.00 1.02 13.71
CA ASP A 163 6.65 0.68 14.96
C ASP A 163 5.79 -0.23 15.85
N LYS A 164 6.43 -0.92 16.79
CA LYS A 164 5.76 -1.76 17.79
C LYS A 164 6.05 -1.21 19.19
N ALA A 165 5.00 -0.80 19.90
CA ALA A 165 5.09 -0.38 21.29
C ALA A 165 4.65 -1.53 22.20
N TYR A 166 5.43 -1.84 23.24
CA TYR A 166 5.21 -2.97 24.17
C TYR A 166 5.05 -2.51 25.61
#